data_AF-A0A352YSP7-F1
#
_entry.id   AF-A0A352YSP7-F1
#
_cell.length_a   1.000
_cell.length_b   1.000
_cell.length_c   1.000
_cell.angle_alpha   90.00
_cell.angle_beta   90.00
_cell.angle_gamma   90.00
#
_symmetry.space_group_name_H-M   'P 1'
#
loop_
_entity.id
_entity.type
_entity.pdbx_description
1 polymer ?
#
loop_
_entity_poly.entity_id
_entity_poly.type
_entity_poly.pdbx_seq_one_letter_code
_entity_poly.pdbx_strand_id
1 'polypeptide(L)' 'MLTKEKLNRTINSLPDKFTIDELIDKLIFTEKVEEGLLQSDEGKVFSNEDVKIMIDKWSK' A
#
# COMPACT_ATOMS: atom_id res chain seq x y z
N MET A 1 5.21 6.43 8.53
CA MET A 1 6.59 6.64 9.04
C MET A 1 7.34 5.32 9.13
N LEU A 2 8.50 5.24 8.50
CA LEU A 2 9.35 4.05 8.54
C LEU A 2 9.97 3.85 9.94
N THR A 3 9.79 2.65 10.51
CA THR A 3 10.45 2.26 11.77
C THR A 3 11.40 1.08 11.53
N LYS A 4 12.41 0.96 12.38
CA LYS A 4 13.37 -0.17 12.33
C LYS A 4 12.65 -1.51 12.47
N GLU A 5 11.64 -1.57 13.33
CA GLU A 5 10.84 -2.77 13.52
C GLU A 5 10.06 -3.16 12.26
N LYS A 6 9.43 -2.18 11.60
CA LYS A 6 8.70 -2.41 10.35
C LYS A 6 9.64 -2.86 9.23
N LEU A 7 10.82 -2.24 9.12
CA LEU A 7 11.85 -2.66 8.18
C LEU A 7 12.29 -4.11 8.42
N ASN A 8 12.55 -4.48 9.68
CA ASN A 8 12.94 -5.86 10.01
C ASN A 8 11.85 -6.87 9.66
N ARG A 9 10.58 -6.55 9.93
CA ARG A 9 9.44 -7.40 9.55
C ARG A 9 9.34 -7.56 8.03
N THR A 10 9.54 -6.48 7.28
CA THR A 10 9.55 -6.52 5.82
C THR A 10 10.68 -7.40 5.28
N ILE A 11 11.90 -7.23 5.79
CA ILE A 11 13.07 -8.04 5.40
C ILE A 11 12.83 -9.52 5.71
N ASN A 12 12.29 -9.83 6.89
CA ASN A 12 11.96 -11.22 7.27
C ASN A 12 10.86 -11.86 6.40
N SER A 13 10.10 -11.07 5.65
CA SER A 13 9.07 -11.56 4.72
C SER A 13 9.55 -11.74 3.29
N LEU A 14 10.75 -11.24 2.97
CA LEU A 14 11.34 -11.35 1.65
C LEU A 14 12.14 -12.67 1.52
N PRO A 15 12.31 -13.18 0.28
CA PRO A 15 13.14 -14.35 0.03
C PRO A 15 14.62 -14.10 0.36
N ASP A 16 15.43 -15.16 0.44
CA ASP A 16 16.88 -15.07 0.74
C ASP A 16 17.67 -14.17 -0.24
N LYS A 17 17.14 -13.96 -1.45
CA LYS A 17 17.68 -13.05 -2.45
C LYS A 17 16.57 -12.15 -2.96
N PHE A 18 16.79 -10.85 -2.88
CA PHE A 18 15.92 -9.81 -3.40
C PHE A 18 16.78 -8.64 -3.87
N THR A 19 16.21 -7.78 -4.71
CA THR A 19 16.84 -6.53 -5.14
C THR A 19 16.45 -5.37 -4.21
N ILE A 20 17.23 -4.29 -4.27
CA ILE A 20 16.88 -3.08 -3.51
C ILE A 20 15.51 -2.51 -3.94
N ASP A 21 15.17 -2.62 -5.23
CA ASP A 21 13.89 -2.14 -5.77
C ASP A 21 12.72 -2.93 -5.18
N GLU A 22 12.84 -4.26 -5.07
CA GLU A 22 11.82 -5.12 -4.45
C GLU A 22 11.60 -4.76 -2.97
N LEU A 23 12.67 -4.44 -2.24
CA LEU A 23 12.56 -3.97 -0.86
C LEU A 23 11.81 -2.63 -0.79
N ILE A 24 12.18 -1.67 -1.64
CA ILE A 24 11.55 -0.34 -1.68
C ILE A 24 10.05 -0.47 -2.02
N ASP A 25 9.71 -1.23 -3.05
CA ASP A 25 8.32 -1.46 -3.46
C ASP A 25 7.49 -2.08 -2.33
N LYS A 26 8.05 -3.07 -1.63
CA LYS A 26 7.38 -3.70 -0.50
C LYS A 26 7.15 -2.73 0.65
N LEU A 27 8.11 -1.86 0.95
CA LEU A 27 7.97 -0.83 1.99
C LEU A 27 6.89 0.20 1.62
N ILE A 28 6.90 0.70 0.37
CA ILE A 28 5.90 1.64 -0.14
C ILE A 28 4.50 1.01 -0.09
N PHE A 29 4.37 -0.25 -0.56
CA PHE A 29 3.10 -0.96 -0.53
C PHE A 29 2.57 -1.10 0.90
N THR A 30 3.43 -1.49 1.85
CA THR A 30 3.03 -1.65 3.25
C THR A 30 2.57 -0.32 3.87
N GLU A 31 3.23 0.79 3.55
CA GLU A 31 2.80 2.13 3.99
C GLU A 31 1.44 2.52 3.40
N LYS A 32 1.23 2.32 2.09
CA LYS A 32 -0.06 2.60 1.44
C LYS A 32 -1.21 1.78 2.02
N VAL A 33 -0.97 0.52 2.37
CA VAL A 33 -2.00 -0.33 3.00
C VAL A 33 -2.38 0.20 4.38
N GLU A 34 -1.40 0.57 5.21
CA GLU A 34 -1.68 1.15 6.53
C GLU A 34 -2.42 2.49 6.42
N GLU A 35 -2.01 3.35 5.48
CA GLU A 35 -2.72 4.59 5.20
C GLU A 35 -4.16 4.33 4.74
N GLY A 36 -4.38 3.33 3.88
CA GLY A 36 -5.71 2.93 3.42
C GLY A 36 -6.60 2.41 4.54
N LEU A 37 -6.04 1.66 5.50
CA LEU A 37 -6.77 1.21 6.69
C LEU A 37 -7.19 2.40 7.56
N LEU A 38 -6.28 3.35 7.81
CA LEU A 38 -6.60 4.57 8.57
C LEU A 38 -7.68 5.41 7.86
N GLN A 39 -7.59 5.55 6.53
CA GLN A 39 -8.62 6.22 5.74
C GLN A 39 -9.98 5.53 5.86
N SER A 40 -10.00 4.19 5.90
CA SER A 40 -11.22 3.41 6.09
C SER A 40 -11.85 3.67 7.44
N ASP A 41 -11.06 3.65 8.51
CA ASP A 41 -11.51 3.93 9.88
C ASP A 41 -12.03 5.36 10.04
N GLU A 42 -11.42 6.32 9.33
CA GLU A 42 -11.84 7.73 9.30
C GLU A 42 -13.04 7.99 8.35
N GLY A 43 -13.55 6.97 7.67
CA GLY A 43 -14.65 7.11 6.70
C GLY A 43 -14.27 7.84 5.41
N LYS A 44 -12.97 8.03 5.14
CA LYS A 44 -12.42 8.58 3.88
C LYS A 44 -12.43 7.51 2.79
N VAL A 45 -13.62 7.00 2.48
CA VAL A 45 -13.86 5.95 1.51
C VAL A 45 -14.65 6.47 0.31
N PHE A 46 -14.48 5.81 -0.83
CA PHE A 46 -15.28 6.07 -2.02
C PHE A 46 -16.47 5.13 -2.06
N SER A 47 -17.63 5.64 -2.49
CA SER A 47 -18.78 4.77 -2.74
C SER A 47 -18.57 3.93 -3.99
N ASN A 48 -19.37 2.88 -4.15
CA ASN A 48 -19.36 2.08 -5.37
C ASN A 48 -19.68 2.92 -6.63
N GLU A 49 -20.47 3.99 -6.50
CA GLU A 49 -20.80 4.89 -7.62
C GLU A 49 -19.60 5.75 -8.01
N ASP A 50 -18.87 6.29 -7.02
CA ASP A 50 -17.65 7.06 -7.25
C ASP A 50 -16.60 6.20 -7.98
N VAL A 51 -16.43 4.94 -7.54
CA VAL A 51 -15.47 4.00 -8.13
C VAL A 51 -15.82 3.69 -9.59
N LYS A 52 -17.10 3.49 -9.93
CA LYS A 52 -17.53 3.30 -11.33
C LYS A 52 -17.11 4.48 -12.21
N ILE A 53 -17.35 5.71 -11.75
CA ILE A 53 -16.98 6.92 -12.49
C ILE A 53 -15.46 7.04 -12.68
N MET A 54 -14.67 6.62 -11.68
CA MET A 54 -13.21 6.62 -11.80
C MET A 54 -12.71 5.61 -12.83
N ILE A 55 -13.24 4.38 -12.82
CA ILE A 55 -12.86 3.31 -13.74
C ILE A 55 -13.17 3.73 -15.19
N ASP A 56 -14.35 4.29 -15.44
CA ASP A 56 -14.75 4.76 -16.78
C ASP A 56 -13.83 5.86 -17.33
N LYS A 57 -13.19 6.65 -16.45
CA LYS A 57 -12.19 7.66 -16.85
C LYS A 57 -10.82 7.05 -17.16
N TRP A 58 -10.44 5.97 -16.46
CA TRP A 58 -9.15 5.30 -16.64
C TRP A 58 -9.12 4.38 -17.86
N SER A 59 -10.27 3.86 -18.28
CA SER A 59 -10.38 2.98 -19.45
C SER A 59 -10.46 3.74 -20.79
N LYS A 60 -10.28 5.07 -20.78
CA LYS A 60 -10.14 5.91 -21.98
C LYS A 60 -8.68 6.13 -22.32
#